data_AF-A0AAV4X5C7-F1
#
_entry.id   AF-A0AAV4X5C7-F1
#
_cell.length_a   1.000
_cell.length_b   1.000
_cell.length_c   1.000
_cell.angle_alpha   90.00
_cell.angle_beta   90.00
_cell.angle_gamma   90.00
#
_symmetry.space_group_name_H-M   'P 1'
#
loop_
_entity.id
_entity.type
_entity.pdbx_description
1 polymer ?
#
loop_
_entity_poly.entity_id
_entity_poly.type
_entity_poly.pdbx_seq_one_letter_code
_entity_poly.pdbx_strand_id
1 'polypeptide(L)' 'MHCLNKSVMGHEKDDRVISQQDNAPCHRTFIIQGTIKTLIWDLLPHQPYSSDLGPSDYHLFRTMAHDLLATLGPS' A
#
# COMPACT_ATOMS: atom_id res chain seq x y z
N MET A 1 -11.69 -24.45 -0.07
CA MET A 1 -10.40 -24.81 0.54
C MET A 1 -9.30 -23.92 -0.04
N HIS A 2 -9.02 -22.79 0.59
CA HIS A 2 -7.67 -22.21 0.78
C HIS A 2 -7.84 -20.84 1.43
N CYS A 3 -7.94 -20.84 2.76
CA CYS A 3 -7.67 -19.63 3.53
C CYS A 3 -6.17 -19.41 3.48
N LEU A 4 -5.70 -18.42 2.70
CA LEU A 4 -4.32 -17.94 2.79
C LEU A 4 -4.27 -16.78 3.78
N ASN A 5 -4.49 -17.09 5.06
CA ASN A 5 -3.89 -16.32 6.14
C ASN A 5 -2.40 -16.68 6.15
N LYS A 6 -1.61 -16.01 5.32
CA LYS A 6 -0.17 -15.95 5.60
C LYS A 6 0.02 -14.82 6.59
N SER A 7 0.18 -15.19 7.85
CA SER A 7 0.71 -14.33 8.89
C SER A 7 1.85 -13.49 8.33
N VAL A 8 1.82 -12.17 8.59
CA VAL A 8 2.99 -11.32 8.49
C VAL A 8 4.02 -11.92 9.43
N MET A 9 4.90 -12.76 8.89
CA MET A 9 6.03 -13.31 9.61
C MET A 9 6.89 -12.11 9.97
N GLY A 10 6.96 -11.80 11.27
CA GLY A 10 7.82 -10.74 11.78
C GLY A 10 9.24 -11.03 11.34
N HIS A 11 9.75 -10.19 10.44
CA HIS A 11 11.14 -10.24 10.04
C HIS A 11 11.96 -9.51 11.11
N GLU A 12 12.94 -10.25 11.61
CA GLU A 12 14.12 -9.79 12.34
C GLU A 12 14.67 -8.49 11.73
N LYS A 13 15.14 -7.58 12.58
CA LYS A 13 15.48 -6.18 12.28
C LYS A 13 16.63 -6.05 11.26
N ASP A 14 16.33 -6.26 10.00
CA ASP A 14 17.07 -5.66 8.89
C ASP A 14 16.49 -4.26 8.66
N ASP A 15 17.32 -3.23 8.53
CA ASP A 15 16.90 -1.83 8.27
C ASP A 15 16.29 -1.63 6.85
N ARG A 16 15.71 -2.70 6.27
CA ARG A 16 15.10 -2.70 4.95
C ARG A 16 13.71 -2.11 5.02
N VAL A 17 13.47 -1.09 4.20
CA VAL A 17 12.17 -0.45 4.07
C VAL A 17 11.23 -1.39 3.32
N ILE A 18 10.07 -1.68 3.93
CA ILE A 18 8.99 -2.42 3.29
C ILE A 18 8.04 -1.41 2.63
N SER A 19 7.88 -1.53 1.31
CA SER A 19 6.97 -0.69 0.51
C SER A 19 5.68 -1.43 0.24
N GLN A 20 4.54 -0.83 0.60
CA GLN A 20 3.20 -1.32 0.24
C GLN A 20 2.59 -0.37 -0.79
N GLN A 21 2.37 -0.88 -2.00
CA GLN A 21 1.74 -0.15 -3.11
C GLN A 21 0.75 -1.08 -3.82
N ASP A 22 -0.20 -0.50 -4.56
CA ASP A 22 -1.14 -1.28 -5.34
C ASP A 22 -0.46 -1.92 -6.58
N ASN A 23 -1.21 -2.74 -7.30
CA ASN A 23 -0.72 -3.42 -8.49
C ASN A 23 -1.02 -2.64 -9.78
N ALA A 24 -1.18 -1.31 -9.72
CA ALA A 24 -1.50 -0.54 -10.93
C ALA A 24 -0.37 -0.68 -11.97
N PRO A 25 -0.70 -0.62 -13.28
CA PRO A 25 0.28 -0.86 -14.34
C PRO A 25 1.50 0.05 -14.28
N CYS A 26 1.34 1.29 -13.81
CA CYS A 26 2.42 2.27 -13.63
C CYS A 26 3.47 1.81 -12.59
N HIS A 27 3.02 1.16 -11.51
CA HIS A 27 3.86 0.65 -10.42
C HIS A 27 4.61 -0.64 -10.81
N ARG A 28 4.13 -1.35 -11.82
CA ARG A 28 4.82 -2.53 -12.37
C ARG A 28 5.81 -2.25 -13.49
N THR A 29 5.99 -0.99 -13.87
CA THR A 29 6.95 -0.62 -14.91
C THR A 29 8.38 -1.04 -14.54
N PHE A 30 9.19 -1.34 -15.55
CA PHE A 30 10.58 -1.76 -15.36
C PHE A 30 11.40 -0.71 -14.60
N ILE A 31 11.14 0.57 -14.85
CA ILE A 31 11.81 1.70 -14.19
C ILE A 31 11.54 1.67 -12.68
N ILE A 32 10.28 1.54 -12.27
CA ILE A 32 9.89 1.48 -10.85
C ILE A 32 10.50 0.26 -10.17
N GLN A 33 10.43 -0.92 -10.80
CA GLN A 33 11.04 -2.13 -10.26
C GLN A 33 12.57 -2.02 -10.15
N GLY A 34 13.23 -1.34 -11.09
CA GLY A 34 14.65 -1.04 -11.03
C GLY A 34 15.00 -0.14 -9.85
N THR A 35 14.23 0.92 -9.64
CA THR A 35 14.41 1.85 -8.51
C THR A 35 14.21 1.18 -7.16
N ILE A 36 13.17 0.33 -7.01
CA ILE A 36 12.91 -0.42 -5.77
C ILE A 36 14.09 -1.34 -5.42
N LYS A 37 14.66 -2.02 -6.42
CA LYS A 37 15.85 -2.87 -6.23
C LYS A 37 17.09 -2.06 -5.83
N THR A 38 17.32 -0.92 -6.48
CA THR A 38 18.44 -0.01 -6.16
C THR A 38 18.33 0.54 -4.74
N LEU A 39 17.10 0.82 -4.28
CA LEU A 39 16.83 1.29 -2.93
C LEU A 39 16.86 0.16 -1.88
N ILE A 40 17.02 -1.09 -2.29
CA ILE A 40 17.06 -2.29 -1.41
C ILE A 40 15.72 -2.46 -0.66
N TRP A 41 14.63 -1.96 -1.23
CA TRP A 41 13.30 -2.03 -0.62
C TRP A 41 12.62 -3.36 -0.90
N ASP A 42 11.92 -3.89 0.10
CA ASP A 42 11.08 -5.08 -0.07
C ASP A 42 9.66 -4.66 -0.43
N LEU A 43 9.14 -5.21 -1.53
CA LEU A 43 7.77 -4.96 -1.96
C LEU A 43 6.82 -5.94 -1.28
N LEU A 44 5.86 -5.42 -0.52
CA LEU A 44 4.83 -6.25 0.10
C LEU A 44 3.85 -6.75 -0.99
N PRO A 45 3.55 -8.06 -1.06
CA PRO A 45 2.62 -8.58 -2.05
C PRO A 45 1.22 -8.02 -1.80
N HIS A 46 0.65 -7.35 -2.80
CA HIS A 46 -0.72 -6.85 -2.79
C HIS A 46 -1.64 -7.76 -3.61
N GLN A 47 -2.81 -8.08 -3.08
CA GLN A 47 -3.82 -8.84 -3.83
C GLN A 47 -4.46 -7.95 -4.91
N PRO A 48 -4.79 -8.49 -6.09
CA PRO A 48 -5.53 -7.73 -7.11
C PRO A 48 -6.87 -7.27 -6.53
N TYR A 49 -7.21 -5.99 -6.70
CA TYR A 49 -8.48 -5.38 -6.28
C TYR A 49 -8.74 -5.42 -4.77
N SER A 50 -7.72 -5.09 -3.97
CA SER A 50 -7.82 -5.00 -2.52
C SER A 50 -7.64 -3.58 -2.00
N SER A 51 -8.39 -2.63 -2.57
CA SER A 51 -8.35 -1.22 -2.16
C SER A 51 -8.62 -1.02 -0.67
N ASP A 52 -9.40 -1.90 -0.02
CA ASP A 52 -9.66 -1.84 1.43
C ASP A 52 -8.45 -2.25 2.30
N LEU A 53 -7.43 -2.88 1.71
CA LEU A 53 -6.23 -3.32 2.41
C LEU A 53 -5.09 -2.29 2.38
N GLY A 54 -5.26 -1.19 1.66
CA GLY A 54 -4.33 -0.08 1.63
C GLY A 54 -4.47 0.79 2.88
N PRO A 55 -3.44 0.93 3.74
CA PRO A 55 -3.53 1.84 4.89
C PRO A 55 -3.77 3.30 4.45
N SER A 56 -3.30 3.69 3.25
CA SER A 56 -3.57 5.00 2.66
C SER A 56 -5.05 5.18 2.29
N ASP A 57 -5.65 4.18 1.66
CA ASP A 57 -7.03 4.23 1.17
C ASP A 57 -8.05 4.25 2.30
N TYR A 58 -7.86 3.38 3.29
CA TYR A 58 -8.79 3.28 4.42
C TYR A 58 -8.65 4.43 5.43
N HIS A 59 -7.43 4.85 5.75
CA HIS A 59 -7.18 5.80 6.84
C HIS A 59 -6.91 7.22 6.34
N LEU A 60 -5.93 7.40 5.46
CA LEU A 60 -5.47 8.73 5.05
C LEU A 60 -6.50 9.43 4.16
N PHE A 61 -6.89 8.81 3.04
CA PHE A 61 -7.84 9.41 2.10
C PHE A 61 -9.24 9.58 2.71
N ARG A 62 -9.65 8.68 3.59
CA ARG A 62 -10.91 8.80 4.33
C ARG A 62 -10.93 9.99 5.28
N THR A 63 -9.86 10.20 6.05
CA THR A 63 -9.73 11.34 6.96
C THR A 63 -9.68 12.65 6.18
N MET A 64 -8.87 12.71 5.10
CA MET A 64 -8.80 13.89 4.25
C MET A 64 -10.14 14.21 3.57
N ALA A 65 -10.86 13.20 3.10
CA ALA A 65 -12.19 13.39 2.52
C ALA A 65 -13.18 13.94 3.57
N HIS A 66 -13.12 13.45 4.81
CA HIS A 66 -13.95 13.98 5.89
C HIS A 66 -13.66 15.47 6.16
N ASP A 67 -12.38 15.86 6.23
CA ASP A 67 -12.00 17.25 6.46
C ASP A 67 -12.35 18.17 5.27
N LEU A 68 -12.18 17.66 4.05
CA LEU A 68 -12.57 18.37 2.82
C LEU A 68 -14.09 18.54 2.73
N LEU A 69 -14.87 17.52 3.10
CA LEU A 69 -16.33 17.61 3.13
C LEU A 69 -16.82 18.52 4.26
N ALA A 70 -16.14 18.53 5.41
CA ALA A 70 -16.47 19.40 6.54
C ALA A 70 -16.23 20.89 6.24
N THR A 71 -15.27 21.22 5.38
CA THR A 71 -14.96 22.60 4.97
C THR A 71 -15.89 23.14 3.89
N LEU A 72 -16.62 22.28 3.17
CA LEU A 72 -17.57 22.70 2.14
C LEU A 72 -18.98 22.99 2.69
N GLY A 73 -19.30 22.57 3.92
CA GLY A 73 -20.58 22.81 4.59
C GLY A 73 -21.79 22.16 3.88
N PRO A 74 -22.87 21.81 4.59
CA PRO A 74 -24.12 21.46 3.92
C PRO A 74 -24.72 22.75 3.34
N SER A 75 -25.04 22.75 2.04
CA SER A 75 -25.83 23.79 1.38
C SER A 75 -27.21 23.94 2.00
#